data_AF-A0A6B0XP01-F1
#
_entry.id   AF-A0A6B0XP01-F1
#
_cell.length_a   1.000
_cell.length_b   1.000
_cell.length_c   1.000
_cell.angle_alpha   90.00
_cell.angle_beta   90.00
_cell.angle_gamma   90.00
#
_symmetry.space_group_name_H-M   'P 1'
#
loop_
_entity.id
_entity.type
_entity.pdbx_description
1 polymer ?
#
loop_
_entity_poly.entity_id
_entity_poly.type
_entity_poly.pdbx_seq_one_letter_code
_entity_poly.pdbx_strand_id
1 'polypeptide(L)' 'MPLTLDIADCINDTCPWSGKPVQADSLSEYGGRVVGFCNPGCRDKFEDATRHFEKASASQVARGPGAQQE' A
#
# COMPACT_ATOMS: atom_id res chain seq x y z
N MET A 1 -4.36 2.11 -25.40
CA MET A 1 -3.89 3.14 -24.45
C MET A 1 -3.53 2.40 -23.19
N PRO A 2 -2.25 2.09 -22.92
CA PRO A 2 -1.93 1.23 -21.80
C PRO A 2 -2.12 2.03 -20.51
N LEU A 3 -3.04 1.58 -19.66
CA LEU A 3 -3.15 2.00 -18.27
C LEU A 3 -2.00 1.35 -17.51
N THR A 4 -0.78 1.82 -17.75
CA THR A 4 0.38 1.48 -16.92
C THR A 4 0.20 2.22 -15.61
N LEU A 5 0.13 1.50 -14.48
CA LEU A 5 0.24 2.17 -13.19
C LEU A 5 1.56 2.95 -13.18
N ASP A 6 1.49 4.26 -13.01
CA ASP A 6 2.66 5.11 -12.93
C ASP A 6 3.13 5.22 -11.48
N ILE A 7 4.45 5.21 -11.30
CA ILE A 7 5.08 5.48 -10.00
C ILE A 7 4.69 6.88 -9.45
N ALA A 8 4.27 7.80 -10.32
CA ALA A 8 3.81 9.13 -9.94
C ALA A 8 2.46 9.12 -9.17
N ASP A 9 1.61 8.10 -9.40
CA ASP A 9 0.37 7.91 -8.65
C ASP A 9 0.59 7.12 -7.34
N CYS A 10 1.83 6.69 -7.08
CA CYS A 10 2.15 6.05 -5.82
C CYS A 10 2.01 7.07 -4.69
N ILE A 11 1.28 6.68 -3.65
CA ILE A 11 1.16 7.51 -2.44
C ILE A 11 2.48 7.62 -1.66
N ASN A 12 3.50 6.89 -2.10
CA ASN A 12 4.73 6.67 -1.39
C ASN A 12 5.89 6.52 -2.36
N ASP A 13 6.89 7.39 -2.23
CA ASP A 13 8.10 7.40 -3.04
C ASP A 13 9.20 6.45 -2.50
N THR A 14 9.12 6.05 -1.22
CA THR A 14 10.16 5.25 -0.57
C THR A 14 9.62 4.04 0.17
N CYS A 15 10.16 2.86 -0.09
CA CYS A 15 9.68 1.61 0.48
C CYS A 15 9.68 1.66 2.02
N PRO A 16 8.51 1.46 2.67
CA PRO A 16 8.38 1.60 4.12
C PRO A 16 9.18 0.55 4.91
N TRP A 17 9.62 -0.53 4.25
CA TRP A 17 10.44 -1.57 4.86
C TRP A 17 11.92 -1.19 4.99
N SER A 18 12.47 -0.51 3.99
CA SER A 18 13.92 -0.40 3.82
C SER A 18 14.40 1.03 3.54
N GLY A 19 13.48 1.98 3.31
CA GLY A 19 13.80 3.37 2.96
C GLY A 19 14.39 3.56 1.56
N LYS A 20 14.43 2.50 0.74
CA LYS A 20 14.89 2.55 -0.65
C LYS A 20 13.82 3.16 -1.55
N PRO A 21 14.17 3.81 -2.68
CA PRO A 21 13.19 4.29 -3.64
C PRO A 21 12.32 3.14 -4.14
N VAL A 22 11.03 3.43 -4.34
CA VAL A 22 10.10 2.46 -4.92
C VAL A 22 10.40 2.26 -6.41
N GLN A 23 10.05 1.09 -6.94
CA GLN A 23 10.30 0.72 -8.33
C GLN A 23 8.98 0.54 -9.06
N ALA A 24 8.90 1.05 -10.30
CA ALA A 24 7.70 0.94 -11.14
C ALA A 24 7.35 -0.51 -11.52
N ASP A 25 8.32 -1.43 -11.45
CA ASP A 25 8.10 -2.88 -11.62
C ASP A 25 7.48 -3.55 -10.37
N SER A 26 7.37 -2.83 -9.25
CA SER A 26 6.93 -3.36 -7.95
C SER A 26 5.85 -2.47 -7.35
N LEU A 27 4.82 -2.17 -8.14
CA LEU A 27 3.64 -1.42 -7.74
C LEU A 27 2.49 -2.36 -7.36
N SER A 28 1.68 -1.96 -6.39
CA SER A 28 0.48 -2.68 -5.95
C SER A 28 -0.64 -1.68 -5.70
N GLU A 29 -1.86 -2.00 -6.14
CA GLU A 29 -3.03 -1.17 -5.89
C GLU A 29 -3.73 -1.64 -4.61
N TYR A 30 -3.96 -0.73 -3.67
CA TYR A 30 -4.64 -1.00 -2.42
C TYR A 30 -5.68 0.08 -2.12
N GLY A 31 -6.95 -0.32 -2.00
CA GLY A 31 -8.06 0.59 -1.69
C GLY A 31 -8.21 1.76 -2.68
N GLY A 32 -7.93 1.53 -3.96
CA GLY A 32 -7.95 2.56 -5.01
C GLY A 32 -6.76 3.53 -4.98
N ARG A 33 -5.69 3.19 -4.25
CA ARG A 33 -4.44 3.95 -4.18
C ARG A 33 -3.28 3.06 -4.64
N VAL A 34 -2.32 3.62 -5.36
CA VAL A 34 -1.12 2.89 -5.77
C VAL A 34 -0.07 2.97 -4.66
N VAL A 35 0.53 1.84 -4.32
CA VAL A 35 1.62 1.72 -3.36
C VAL A 35 2.82 1.11 -4.06
N GLY A 36 3.96 1.81 -4.02
CA GLY A 36 5.21 1.34 -4.59
C GLY A 36 6.08 0.61 -3.57
N PHE A 37 6.86 -0.37 -4.04
CA PHE A 37 7.84 -1.14 -3.27
C PHE A 37 9.20 -1.14 -3.94
N CYS A 38 10.26 -1.33 -3.17
CA CYS A 38 11.62 -1.38 -3.73
C CYS A 38 11.98 -2.72 -4.39
N ASN A 39 11.17 -3.77 -4.18
CA ASN A 39 11.32 -5.09 -4.80
C ASN A 39 10.00 -5.88 -4.71
N PRO A 40 9.81 -6.93 -5.53
CA PRO A 40 8.61 -7.75 -5.48
C PRO A 40 8.43 -8.48 -4.15
N GLY A 41 9.50 -8.87 -3.45
CA GLY A 41 9.38 -9.52 -2.13
C GLY A 41 8.76 -8.62 -1.04
N CYS A 42 8.94 -7.30 -1.11
CA CYS A 42 8.27 -6.34 -0.26
C CYS A 42 6.79 -6.20 -0.64
N ARG A 43 6.48 -6.27 -1.94
CA ARG A 43 5.10 -6.30 -2.43
C ARG A 43 4.37 -7.54 -1.90
N ASP A 44 4.94 -8.75 -2.02
CA ASP A 44 4.30 -9.99 -1.53
C ASP A 44 3.98 -9.92 -0.03
N LYS A 45 4.94 -9.43 0.78
CA LYS A 45 4.72 -9.25 2.22
C LYS A 45 3.65 -8.22 2.52
N PHE A 46 3.56 -7.17 1.70
CA PHE A 46 2.51 -6.17 1.83
C PHE A 46 1.15 -6.75 1.45
N GLU A 47 1.03 -7.53 0.38
CA GLU A 47 -0.23 -8.21 0.02
C GLU A 47 -0.68 -9.17 1.11
N ASP A 48 0.23 -9.95 1.70
CA ASP A 48 -0.07 -10.86 2.80
C ASP A 48 -0.52 -10.09 4.06
N ALA A 49 0.25 -9.07 4.46
CA ALA A 49 -0.11 -8.19 5.57
C ALA A 49 -1.47 -7.52 5.31
N THR A 50 -1.71 -7.05 4.09
CA THR A 50 -2.96 -6.43 3.66
C THR A 50 -4.14 -7.38 3.83
N ARG A 51 -4.02 -8.66 3.42
CA ARG A 51 -5.08 -9.66 3.65
C ARG A 51 -5.38 -9.86 5.13
N HIS A 52 -4.35 -9.87 5.96
CA HIS A 52 -4.50 -9.93 7.42
C HIS A 52 -5.18 -8.67 7.97
N PHE A 53 -4.78 -7.50 7.48
CA PHE A 53 -5.36 -6.22 7.86
C PHE A 53 -6.80 -6.10 7.38
N GLU A 54 -7.16 -6.45 6.15
CA GLU A 54 -8.54 -6.44 5.63
C GLU A 54 -9.46 -7.34 6.44
N LYS A 55 -8.97 -8.54 6.79
CA LYS A 55 -9.70 -9.46 7.67
C LYS A 55 -9.96 -8.85 9.06
N ALA A 56 -9.08 -7.99 9.55
CA ALA A 56 -9.23 -7.28 10.82
C ALA A 56 -9.94 -5.91 10.68
N SER A 57 -9.77 -5.22 9.56
CA SER A 57 -10.15 -3.84 9.29
C SER A 57 -11.55 -3.73 8.68
N ALA A 58 -12.14 -4.84 8.23
CA ALA A 58 -13.59 -4.94 8.04
C ALA A 58 -14.37 -4.47 9.28
N SER A 59 -13.76 -4.50 10.47
CA SER A 59 -14.32 -3.96 11.72
C SER A 59 -13.97 -2.48 11.98
N GLN A 60 -13.05 -1.86 11.24
CA GLN A 60 -12.45 -0.56 11.58
C GLN A 60 -12.46 0.50 10.44
N VAL A 61 -12.78 0.14 9.19
CA VAL A 61 -12.86 1.06 8.03
C VAL A 61 -14.10 2.00 8.08
N ALA A 62 -14.83 2.02 9.19
CA ALA A 62 -15.84 3.04 9.47
C ALA A 62 -15.26 4.35 10.07
N ARG A 63 -13.96 4.43 10.39
CA ARG A 63 -13.34 5.65 10.96
C ARG A 63 -12.29 6.28 10.05
N GLY A 64 -12.78 7.05 9.07
CA GLY A 64 -12.12 8.32 8.74
C GLY A 64 -12.18 9.29 9.93
N PRO A 65 -11.37 10.35 9.94
CA PRO A 65 -10.59 10.82 11.08
C PRO A 65 -11.46 11.36 12.23
N GLY A 66 -11.24 10.85 13.44
CA GLY A 66 -11.90 11.38 14.62
C GLY A 66 -11.73 10.49 15.84
N ALA A 67 -11.19 11.10 16.90
CA ALA A 67 -11.50 10.84 18.30
C ALA A 67 -11.21 9.44 18.90
N GLN A 68 -10.16 9.42 19.72
CA GLN A 68 -10.11 8.73 21.02
C GLN A 68 -9.87 7.22 21.01
N GLN A 69 -8.94 6.79 21.88
CA GLN A 69 -9.21 5.80 22.94
C GLN A 69 -8.45 6.23 24.21
N GLU A 70 -9.17 6.13 25.34
CA GLU A 70 -8.91 6.61 26.71
C GLU A 70 -7.95 5.72 27.52
#